data_AF-F2LP14-F1
#
_entry.id   AF-F2LP14-F1
#
_cell.length_a   1.000
_cell.length_b   1.000
_cell.length_c   1.000
_cell.angle_alpha   90.00
_cell.angle_beta   90.00
_cell.angle_gamma   90.00
#
_symmetry.space_group_name_H-M   'P 1'
#
loop_
_entity.id
_entity.type
_entity.pdbx_description
1 polymer ?
#
loop_
_entity_poly.entity_id
_entity_poly.type
_entity_poly.pdbx_seq_one_letter_code
_entity_poly.pdbx_strand_id
1 'polypeptide(L)'
;MKIDFHADPVDVDAICRDLENGEITVIQTTLPNFRDLHEAVSPLMRGSAILPLAVRDADGNWHGYFLNGDSQPAPLAEVDARVARAIALWQAAGQPTPYHVAAAR
;
A
#
# COMPACT_ATOMS: atom_id res chain seq x y z
N MET A 1 0.93 -12.30 -2.63
CA MET A 1 0.54 -10.90 -2.42
C MET A 1 -0.12 -10.66 -1.07
N LYS A 2 0.64 -10.04 -0.17
CA LYS A 2 0.18 -9.46 1.11
C LYS A 2 -0.03 -7.97 0.89
N ILE A 3 -1.15 -7.43 1.37
CA ILE A 3 -1.45 -5.99 1.34
C ILE A 3 -1.60 -5.50 2.77
N ASP A 4 -0.78 -4.53 3.13
CA ASP A 4 -0.72 -3.95 4.47
C ASP A 4 -1.32 -2.53 4.47
N PHE A 5 -1.96 -2.13 5.57
CA PHE A 5 -2.68 -0.86 5.68
C PHE A 5 -2.16 -0.04 6.86
N HIS A 6 -1.84 1.22 6.58
CA HIS A 6 -1.31 2.18 7.56
C HIS A 6 -2.13 3.47 7.51
N ALA A 7 -2.26 4.16 8.64
CA ALA A 7 -2.88 5.49 8.74
C ALA A 7 -2.06 6.43 9.62
N ASP A 8 -2.36 7.73 9.56
CA ASP A 8 -1.71 8.73 10.39
C ASP A 8 -1.91 8.44 11.91
N PRO A 9 -0.84 8.57 12.74
CA PRO A 9 0.55 8.83 12.37
C PRO A 9 1.22 7.57 11.77
N VAL A 10 1.84 7.74 10.61
CA VAL A 10 2.46 6.64 9.86
C VAL A 10 3.89 6.35 10.35
N ASP A 11 4.20 5.09 10.61
CA ASP A 11 5.56 4.60 10.94
C ASP A 11 6.30 4.18 9.67
N VAL A 12 7.33 4.94 9.30
CA VAL A 12 8.17 4.67 8.12
C VAL A 12 8.89 3.32 8.22
N ASP A 13 9.37 2.94 9.40
CA ASP A 13 10.06 1.67 9.62
C ASP A 13 9.10 0.49 9.52
N ALA A 14 7.83 0.67 9.88
CA ALA A 14 6.79 -0.32 9.66
C ALA A 14 6.49 -0.51 8.16
N ILE A 15 6.38 0.59 7.40
CA ILE A 15 6.19 0.51 5.93
C ILE A 15 7.37 -0.21 5.28
N CYS A 16 8.61 0.14 5.62
CA CYS A 16 9.79 -0.52 5.06
C CYS A 16 9.78 -2.02 5.34
N ARG A 17 9.51 -2.43 6.59
CA ARG A 17 9.38 -3.86 6.94
C ARG A 17 8.27 -4.57 6.17
N ASP A 18 7.13 -3.92 5.99
CA ASP A 18 6.01 -4.51 5.23
C ASP A 18 6.34 -4.63 3.74
N LEU A 19 7.07 -3.66 3.16
CA LEU A 19 7.53 -3.73 1.76
C LEU A 19 8.70 -4.70 1.54
N GLU A 20 9.51 -4.99 2.56
CA GLU A 20 10.55 -6.03 2.52
C GLU A 20 9.96 -7.45 2.59
N ASN A 21 8.92 -7.63 3.41
CA ASN A 21 8.29 -8.94 3.64
C ASN A 21 7.05 -9.19 2.77
N GLY A 22 6.52 -8.13 2.15
CA GLY A 22 5.29 -8.09 1.38
C GLY A 22 5.50 -7.38 0.06
N GLU A 23 4.40 -7.21 -0.67
CA GLU A 23 4.44 -6.62 -2.02
C GLU A 23 3.88 -5.20 -2.00
N ILE A 24 2.84 -4.93 -1.18
CA ILE A 24 2.05 -3.71 -1.26
C ILE A 24 1.70 -3.15 0.11
N THR A 25 1.76 -1.83 0.24
CA THR A 25 1.29 -1.09 1.42
C THR A 25 0.35 0.05 1.00
N VAL A 26 -0.90 0.01 1.46
CA VAL A 26 -1.90 1.08 1.32
C VAL A 26 -1.75 2.07 2.48
N ILE A 27 -1.75 3.36 2.17
CA ILE A 27 -1.50 4.42 3.14
C ILE A 27 -2.68 5.40 3.15
N GLN A 28 -3.44 5.40 4.25
CA GLN A 28 -4.48 6.37 4.52
C GLN A 28 -3.87 7.58 5.23
N THR A 29 -3.44 8.57 4.46
CA THR A 29 -2.85 9.81 4.97
C THR A 29 -3.32 11.00 4.14
N THR A 30 -3.09 12.21 4.64
CA THR A 30 -3.37 13.43 3.87
C THR A 30 -2.43 13.58 2.67
N LEU A 31 -2.90 14.20 1.57
CA LEU A 31 -2.22 14.18 0.28
C LEU A 31 -0.85 14.90 0.18
N PRO A 32 -0.40 15.75 1.12
CA PRO A 32 1.03 16.12 1.20
C PRO A 32 1.89 15.01 1.82
N ASN A 33 1.39 14.36 2.88
CA ASN A 33 2.12 13.36 3.65
C ASN A 33 2.46 12.12 2.80
N PHE A 34 1.61 11.74 1.85
CA PHE A 34 1.88 10.56 1.00
C PHE A 34 3.17 10.72 0.17
N ARG A 35 3.42 11.92 -0.34
CA ARG A 35 4.66 12.24 -1.06
C ARG A 35 5.86 12.21 -0.11
N ASP A 36 5.73 12.86 1.04
CA ASP A 36 6.81 12.92 2.04
C ASP A 36 7.19 11.52 2.54
N LEU A 37 6.20 10.62 2.68
CA LEU A 37 6.42 9.21 3.00
C LEU A 37 7.18 8.48 1.89
N HIS A 38 6.88 8.75 0.61
CA HIS A 38 7.64 8.13 -0.49
C HIS A 38 9.10 8.58 -0.49
N GLU A 39 9.34 9.87 -0.25
CA GLU A 39 10.68 10.46 -0.14
C GLU A 39 11.44 9.91 1.10
N ALA A 40 10.73 9.55 2.17
CA ALA A 40 11.30 8.93 3.38
C ALA A 40 11.57 7.41 3.22
N VAL A 41 10.68 6.66 2.56
CA VAL A 41 10.77 5.20 2.38
C VAL A 41 11.81 4.82 1.32
N SER A 42 11.83 5.53 0.18
CA SER A 42 12.66 5.15 -0.97
C SER A 42 14.17 5.04 -0.66
N PRO A 43 14.79 5.94 0.13
CA PRO A 43 16.21 5.83 0.49
C PRO A 43 16.55 4.67 1.43
N LEU A 44 15.56 4.13 2.15
CA LEU A 44 15.69 3.03 3.10
C LEU A 44 15.57 1.67 2.40
N MET A 45 14.72 1.58 1.38
CA MET A 45 14.51 0.38 0.55
C MET A 45 15.61 0.19 -0.52
N ARG A 46 16.89 0.27 -0.12
CA ARG A 46 18.04 0.22 -1.05
C ARG A 46 18.09 -1.11 -1.79
N GLY A 47 17.88 -1.06 -3.09
CA GLY A 47 17.87 -2.24 -3.95
C GLY A 47 16.50 -2.55 -4.54
N SER A 48 15.43 -1.92 -4.03
CA SER A 48 14.08 -2.09 -4.53
C SER A 48 13.47 -0.81 -5.09
N ALA A 49 12.81 -0.94 -6.23
CA ALA A 49 12.06 0.15 -6.83
C ALA A 49 10.70 0.30 -6.13
N ILE A 50 10.56 1.29 -5.24
CA ILE A 50 9.27 1.59 -4.61
C ILE A 50 8.44 2.47 -5.55
N LEU A 51 7.35 1.91 -6.05
CA LEU A 51 6.43 2.58 -6.97
C LEU A 51 5.27 3.20 -6.18
N PRO A 52 5.12 4.53 -6.16
CA PRO A 52 3.95 5.19 -5.61
C PRO A 52 2.82 5.15 -6.64
N LEU A 53 1.72 4.51 -6.27
CA LEU A 53 0.57 4.28 -7.14
C LEU A 53 -0.72 4.73 -6.43
N ALA A 54 -1.81 4.81 -7.19
CA ALA A 54 -3.11 5.15 -6.67
C ALA A 54 -4.19 4.30 -7.33
N VAL A 55 -5.17 3.89 -6.54
CA VAL A 55 -6.34 3.14 -7.02
C VAL A 55 -7.61 3.82 -6.55
N ARG A 56 -8.67 3.67 -7.33
CA ARG A 56 -10.00 4.17 -6.99
C ARG A 56 -10.82 3.07 -6.34
N ASP A 57 -11.42 3.34 -5.18
CA ASP A 57 -12.33 2.40 -4.52
C ASP A 57 -13.73 2.41 -5.17
N ALA A 58 -14.62 1.55 -4.65
CA ALA A 58 -15.99 1.41 -5.15
C ALA A 58 -16.85 2.68 -4.94
N ASP A 59 -16.52 3.47 -3.92
CA ASP A 59 -17.19 4.75 -3.61
C ASP A 59 -16.63 5.91 -4.43
N GLY A 60 -15.58 5.65 -5.22
CA GLY A 60 -14.95 6.61 -6.10
C GLY A 60 -13.84 7.44 -5.45
N ASN A 61 -13.43 7.13 -4.23
CA ASN A 61 -12.32 7.77 -3.53
C ASN A 61 -10.97 7.22 -4.03
N TRP A 62 -9.96 8.08 -4.03
CA TRP A 62 -8.60 7.70 -4.38
C TRP A 62 -7.80 7.29 -3.14
N HIS A 63 -7.10 6.17 -3.24
CA HIS A 63 -6.23 5.63 -2.20
C HIS A 63 -4.80 5.48 -2.74
N GLY A 64 -3.83 6.04 -2.01
CA GLY A 64 -2.41 5.89 -2.32
C GLY A 64 -1.86 4.59 -1.77
N TYR A 65 -0.98 3.94 -2.53
CA TYR A 65 -0.26 2.75 -2.08
C TYR A 65 1.15 2.70 -2.64
N PHE A 66 2.05 2.03 -1.92
CA PHE A 66 3.39 1.69 -2.38
C PHE A 66 3.42 0.23 -2.82
N LEU A 67 4.04 0.00 -3.97
CA LEU A 67 4.33 -1.33 -4.50
C LEU A 67 5.85 -1.53 -4.53
N ASN A 68 6.32 -2.66 -4.00
CA ASN A 68 7.68 -3.10 -4.22
C ASN A 68 7.82 -3.66 -5.64
N GLY A 69 8.42 -2.88 -6.54
CA GLY A 69 8.56 -3.21 -7.96
C GLY A 69 9.46 -4.42 -8.27
N ASP A 70 10.25 -4.89 -7.31
CA ASP A 70 11.07 -6.09 -7.48
C ASP A 70 10.26 -7.37 -7.25
N SER A 71 9.13 -7.26 -6.56
CA SER A 71 8.22 -8.39 -6.39
C SER A 71 7.51 -8.66 -7.72
N GLN A 72 7.65 -9.89 -8.25
CA GLN A 72 7.23 -10.29 -9.61
C GLN A 72 5.85 -9.70 -9.98
N PRO A 73 5.76 -8.78 -10.95
CA PRO A 73 4.51 -8.09 -11.16
C PRO A 73 3.55 -9.01 -11.94
N ALA A 74 2.43 -9.34 -11.30
CA ALA A 74 1.19 -9.47 -12.05
C ALA A 74 0.96 -8.16 -12.84
N PRO A 75 0.25 -8.18 -13.98
CA PRO A 75 -0.12 -6.97 -14.70
C PRO A 75 -0.66 -5.89 -13.72
N LEU A 76 -0.27 -4.62 -13.88
CA LEU A 76 -0.68 -3.55 -12.95
C LEU A 76 -2.21 -3.47 -12.77
N ALA A 77 -2.98 -3.78 -13.81
CA ALA A 77 -4.44 -3.86 -13.73
C ALA A 77 -4.94 -4.93 -12.74
N GLU A 78 -4.24 -6.07 -12.64
CA GLU A 78 -4.55 -7.11 -11.65
C GLU A 78 -4.13 -6.70 -10.25
N VAL A 79 -3.02 -5.98 -10.12
CA VAL A 79 -2.57 -5.38 -8.86
C VAL A 79 -3.62 -4.40 -8.36
N ASP A 80 -4.03 -3.44 -9.19
CA ASP A 80 -5.07 -2.46 -8.86
C ASP A 80 -6.39 -3.14 -8.44
N ALA A 81 -6.85 -4.14 -9.19
CA ALA A 81 -8.08 -4.87 -8.86
C ALA A 81 -8.00 -5.56 -7.49
N ARG A 82 -6.83 -6.13 -7.15
CA ARG A 82 -6.59 -6.76 -5.85
C ARG A 82 -6.50 -5.73 -4.72
N VAL A 83 -5.85 -4.59 -4.94
CA VAL A 83 -5.77 -3.49 -3.95
C VAL A 83 -7.16 -2.89 -3.70
N ALA A 84 -7.94 -2.62 -4.75
CA ALA A 84 -9.32 -2.13 -4.62
C ALA A 84 -10.20 -3.09 -3.80
N ARG A 85 -10.07 -4.40 -4.03
CA ARG A 85 -10.78 -5.42 -3.24
C ARG A 85 -10.33 -5.42 -1.78
N ALA A 86 -9.03 -5.27 -1.51
CA ALA A 86 -8.51 -5.23 -0.16
C ALA A 86 -8.97 -3.97 0.59
N ILE A 87 -9.03 -2.82 -0.10
CA ILE A 87 -9.60 -1.57 0.44
C ILE A 87 -11.06 -1.79 0.83
N ALA A 88 -11.86 -2.44 -0.01
CA ALA A 88 -13.26 -2.74 0.31
C ALA A 88 -13.40 -3.63 1.56
N LEU A 89 -12.53 -4.63 1.72
CA LEU A 89 -12.50 -5.48 2.92
C LEU A 89 -12.10 -4.70 4.17
N TRP A 90 -11.10 -3.84 4.05
CA TRP A 90 -10.62 -2.98 5.13
C TRP A 90 -11.68 -1.94 5.55
N GLN A 91 -12.35 -1.29 4.58
CA GLN A 91 -13.47 -0.38 4.83
C GLN A 91 -14.65 -1.09 5.49
N ALA A 92 -15.01 -2.29 5.02
CA ALA A 92 -16.07 -3.10 5.63
C ALA A 92 -15.75 -3.52 7.07
N ALA A 93 -14.46 -3.66 7.41
CA ALA A 93 -13.99 -3.90 8.77
C ALA A 93 -13.96 -2.64 9.65
N GLY A 94 -14.34 -1.47 9.11
CA GLY A 94 -14.33 -0.19 9.84
C GLY A 94 -13.01 0.59 9.74
N GLN A 95 -12.21 0.34 8.70
CA GLN A 95 -10.90 0.97 8.48
C GLN A 95 -9.89 0.79 9.63
N PRO A 96 -9.75 -0.43 10.22
CA PRO A 96 -8.79 -0.65 11.30
C PRO A 96 -7.36 -0.42 10.82
N THR A 97 -6.49 0.12 11.67
CA THR A 97 -5.05 0.24 11.38
C THR A 97 -4.22 -0.12 12.63
N PRO A 98 -3.15 -0.94 12.50
CA PRO A 98 -2.72 -1.63 11.28
C PRO A 98 -3.71 -2.72 10.87
N TYR A 99 -3.76 -3.04 9.57
CA TYR A 99 -4.59 -4.10 9.03
C TYR A 99 -3.88 -4.81 7.89
N HIS A 100 -4.18 -6.10 7.71
CA HIS A 100 -3.46 -6.96 6.78
C HIS A 100 -4.45 -7.83 6.01
N VAL A 101 -4.29 -7.89 4.68
CA VAL A 101 -5.08 -8.77 3.81
C VAL A 101 -4.12 -9.70 3.07
N ALA A 102 -4.27 -11.01 3.32
CA ALA A 102 -3.71 -12.02 2.44
C ALA A 102 -4.60 -12.09 1.19
N ALA A 103 -4.13 -11.59 0.05
CA ALA A 103 -4.86 -11.79 -1.19
C ALA A 103 -4.75 -13.28 -1.57
N ALA A 104 -5.90 -13.98 -1.62
CA ALA A 104 -5.96 -15.36 -2.09
C ALA A 104 -5.32 -15.44 -3.50
N ARG A 105 -4.49 -16.46 -3.71
CA ARG A 105 -3.68 -16.66 -4.93
C ARG A 105 -4.54 -16.64 -6.19
#